data_AF-A0A1I8CYX7-F1
#
_entry.id   AF-A0A1I8CYX7-F1
#
_cell.length_a   1.000
_cell.length_b   1.000
_cell.length_c   1.000
_cell.angle_alpha   90.00
_cell.angle_beta   90.00
_cell.angle_gamma   90.00
#
_symmetry.space_group_name_H-M   'P 1'
#
loop_
_entity.id
_entity.type
_entity.pdbx_description
1 polymer ?
#
loop_
_entity_poly.entity_id
_entity_poly.type
_entity_poly.pdbx_seq_one_letter_code
_entity_poly.pdbx_strand_id
1 'polypeptide(L)'
;MSKLLFALVALLAVIYVAVAQSAWTSCHSCTFVLGKAEHHFRNGTSEARLKHELTRECTQLAKRQGNAAGQACLKEITLTIDILYADFEKGLQTCDICLQIKECLPSDNCVNPVFPTRNTTA
;
A
#
# COMPACT_ATOMS: atom_id res chain seq x y z
N MET A 1 -12.87 -14.79 -45.09
CA MET A 1 -13.58 -14.98 -43.80
C MET A 1 -12.62 -15.27 -42.66
N SER A 2 -11.53 -16.02 -42.87
CA SER A 2 -10.54 -16.39 -41.84
C SER A 2 -9.78 -15.21 -41.19
N LYS A 3 -9.50 -14.14 -41.95
CA LYS A 3 -8.75 -12.97 -41.44
C LYS A 3 -9.47 -12.22 -40.30
N LEU A 4 -10.80 -12.20 -40.31
CA LEU A 4 -11.61 -11.55 -39.29
C LEU A 4 -11.66 -12.35 -37.98
N LEU A 5 -11.65 -13.68 -38.08
CA LEU A 5 -11.57 -14.58 -36.93
C LEU A 5 -10.22 -14.44 -36.20
N PHE A 6 -9.11 -14.39 -36.94
CA PHE A 6 -7.79 -14.18 -36.32
C PHE A 6 -7.67 -12.80 -35.66
N ALA A 7 -8.27 -11.75 -36.26
CA ALA A 7 -8.29 -10.42 -35.67
C ALA A 7 -9.12 -10.35 -34.38
N LEU A 8 -10.28 -11.02 -34.34
CA LEU A 8 -11.14 -11.08 -33.14
C LEU A 8 -10.49 -11.88 -32.00
N VAL A 9 -9.86 -13.01 -32.31
CA VAL A 9 -9.15 -13.82 -31.31
C VAL A 9 -7.93 -13.06 -30.76
N ALA A 10 -7.20 -12.34 -31.61
CA ALA A 10 -6.10 -11.49 -31.18
C ALA A 10 -6.58 -10.33 -30.27
N LEU A 11 -7.70 -9.68 -30.62
CA LEU A 11 -8.32 -8.64 -29.80
C LEU A 11 -8.76 -9.16 -28.43
N LEU A 12 -9.43 -10.32 -28.40
CA LEU A 12 -9.86 -10.96 -27.15
C LEU A 12 -8.67 -11.40 -26.29
N ALA A 13 -7.58 -11.87 -26.90
CA ALA A 13 -6.36 -12.23 -26.18
C ALA A 13 -5.65 -10.99 -25.58
N VAL A 14 -5.62 -9.85 -26.30
CA VAL A 14 -5.05 -8.59 -25.79
C VAL A 14 -5.89 -8.06 -24.63
N ILE A 15 -7.22 -8.13 -24.72
CA ILE A 15 -8.11 -7.75 -23.61
C ILE A 15 -7.86 -8.67 -22.41
N TYR A 16 -7.75 -9.99 -22.62
CA TYR A 16 -7.50 -10.96 -21.54
C TYR A 16 -6.16 -10.73 -20.82
N VAL A 17 -5.10 -10.40 -21.57
CA VAL A 17 -3.78 -10.08 -20.98
C VAL A 17 -3.79 -8.75 -20.22
N ALA A 18 -4.59 -7.76 -20.65
CA ALA A 18 -4.74 -6.49 -19.94
C ALA A 18 -5.45 -6.66 -18.57
N VAL A 19 -6.38 -7.61 -18.43
CA VAL A 19 -7.02 -7.92 -17.14
C VAL A 19 -6.20 -8.86 -16.24
N ALA A 20 -5.21 -9.57 -16.80
CA ALA A 20 -4.41 -10.56 -16.07
C ALA A 20 -3.17 -9.96 -15.37
N GLN A 21 -2.80 -8.71 -15.68
CA GLN A 21 -1.84 -7.98 -14.87
C GLN A 21 -2.57 -7.49 -13.63
N SER A 22 -2.36 -8.18 -12.51
CA SER A 22 -2.79 -7.75 -11.17
C SER A 22 -2.30 -6.32 -10.94
N ALA A 23 -3.14 -5.36 -11.32
CA ALA A 23 -2.88 -3.95 -11.14
C ALA A 23 -2.60 -3.75 -9.65
N TRP A 24 -1.49 -3.08 -9.34
CA TRP A 24 -1.27 -2.54 -8.01
C TRP A 24 -2.47 -1.63 -7.69
N THR A 25 -3.46 -2.17 -7.00
CA THR A 25 -4.68 -1.43 -6.67
C THR A 25 -4.37 -0.48 -5.52
N SER A 26 -5.10 0.62 -5.46
CA SER A 26 -5.10 1.55 -4.31
C SER A 26 -5.17 0.80 -2.98
N CYS A 27 -6.05 -0.19 -2.87
CA CYS A 27 -6.20 -0.99 -1.65
C CYS A 27 -4.94 -1.82 -1.32
N HIS A 28 -4.32 -2.44 -2.32
CA HIS A 28 -3.06 -3.19 -2.12
C HIS A 28 -1.90 -2.26 -1.71
N SER A 29 -1.83 -1.07 -2.29
CA SER A 29 -0.82 -0.07 -1.92
C SER A 29 -1.02 0.43 -0.49
N CYS A 30 -2.27 0.78 -0.14
CA CYS A 30 -2.60 1.22 1.20
C CYS A 30 -2.29 0.16 2.25
N THR A 31 -2.79 -1.07 2.06
CA THR A 31 -2.57 -2.17 3.01
C THR A 31 -1.10 -2.51 3.20
N PHE A 32 -0.28 -2.40 2.14
CA PHE A 32 1.16 -2.62 2.23
C PHE A 32 1.86 -1.54 3.07
N VAL A 33 1.57 -0.26 2.82
CA VAL A 33 2.19 0.86 3.53
C VAL A 33 1.74 0.89 4.99
N LEU A 34 0.43 0.77 5.22
CA LEU A 34 -0.14 0.80 6.56
C LEU A 34 0.21 -0.44 7.37
N GLY A 35 0.33 -1.61 6.73
CA GLY A 35 0.80 -2.82 7.40
C GLY A 35 2.23 -2.70 7.92
N LYS A 36 3.13 -2.05 7.17
CA LYS A 36 4.45 -1.73 7.69
C LYS A 36 4.35 -0.76 8.89
N ALA A 37 3.55 0.30 8.76
CA ALA A 37 3.38 1.28 9.81
C ALA A 37 2.84 0.65 11.11
N GLU A 38 1.81 -0.20 11.01
CA GLU A 38 1.20 -0.93 12.13
C GLU A 38 2.22 -1.88 12.79
N HIS A 39 3.04 -2.58 11.99
CA HIS A 39 4.12 -3.42 12.53
C HIS A 39 5.12 -2.61 13.38
N HIS A 40 5.54 -1.46 12.86
CA HIS A 40 6.48 -0.59 13.55
C HIS A 40 5.88 -0.02 14.84
N PHE A 41 4.62 0.43 14.79
CA PHE A 41 3.87 0.90 15.96
C PHE A 41 3.81 -0.19 17.05
N ARG A 42 3.38 -1.41 16.69
CA ARG A 42 3.27 -2.54 17.64
C ARG A 42 4.61 -2.98 18.23
N ASN A 43 5.72 -2.71 17.54
CA ASN A 43 7.08 -2.97 18.02
C ASN A 43 7.65 -1.85 18.91
N GLY A 44 6.87 -0.81 19.25
CA GLY A 44 7.32 0.33 20.05
C GLY A 44 8.26 1.27 19.29
N THR A 45 8.22 1.25 17.96
CA THR A 45 8.91 2.27 17.15
C THR A 45 8.19 3.60 17.39
N SER A 46 8.93 4.69 17.63
CA SER A 46 8.32 6.01 17.71
C SER A 46 7.91 6.51 16.34
N GLU A 47 6.87 7.34 16.29
CA GLU A 47 6.41 8.02 15.08
C GLU A 47 7.56 8.72 14.34
N ALA A 48 8.43 9.42 15.08
CA ALA A 48 9.60 10.10 14.54
C ALA A 48 10.56 9.14 13.82
N ARG A 49 10.73 7.91 14.33
CA ARG A 49 11.59 6.90 13.72
C ARG A 49 10.94 6.28 12.48
N LEU A 50 9.64 5.99 12.50
CA LEU A 50 8.93 5.52 11.31
C LEU A 50 8.96 6.57 10.20
N LYS A 51 8.72 7.83 10.54
CA LYS A 51 8.81 8.97 9.61
C LYS A 51 10.18 9.08 8.99
N HIS A 52 11.24 8.90 9.77
CA HIS A 52 12.60 8.90 9.28
C HIS A 52 12.86 7.75 8.30
N GLU A 53 12.42 6.53 8.62
CA GLU A 53 12.60 5.35 7.77
C GLU A 53 11.82 5.46 6.45
N LEU A 54 10.55 5.87 6.49
CA LEU A 54 9.74 6.07 5.29
C LEU A 54 10.26 7.24 4.43
N THR A 55 10.67 8.34 5.05
CA THR A 55 11.32 9.47 4.34
C THR A 55 12.57 9.01 3.60
N ARG A 56 13.36 8.12 4.22
CA ARG A 56 14.54 7.52 3.60
C ARG A 56 14.16 6.64 2.41
N GLU A 57 13.09 5.84 2.49
CA GLU A 57 12.58 5.06 1.35
C GLU A 57 12.14 5.98 0.19
N CYS A 58 11.38 7.05 0.45
CA CYS A 58 11.01 8.00 -0.62
C CYS A 58 12.20 8.71 -1.25
N THR A 59 13.24 9.00 -0.46
CA THR A 59 14.49 9.57 -0.98
C THR A 59 15.20 8.58 -1.90
N GLN A 60 15.16 7.27 -1.58
CA GLN A 60 15.64 6.24 -2.50
C GLN A 60 14.76 6.12 -3.75
N LEU A 61 13.44 6.26 -3.60
CA LEU A 61 12.51 6.26 -4.72
C LEU A 61 12.82 7.41 -5.69
N ALA A 62 13.11 8.61 -5.18
CA ALA A 62 13.54 9.76 -5.98
C ALA A 62 14.75 9.41 -6.88
N LYS A 63 15.73 8.70 -6.31
CA LYS A 63 16.94 8.28 -7.04
C LYS A 63 16.67 7.24 -8.12
N ARG A 64 15.66 6.38 -7.93
CA ARG A 64 15.35 5.27 -8.86
C ARG A 64 14.33 5.64 -9.93
N GLN A 65 13.31 6.43 -9.57
CA GLN A 65 12.15 6.72 -10.41
C GLN A 65 11.99 8.21 -10.75
N GLY A 66 12.91 9.06 -10.28
CA GLY A 66 12.91 10.50 -10.53
C GLY A 66 12.32 11.31 -9.39
N ASN A 67 12.72 12.59 -9.32
CA ASN A 67 12.38 13.49 -8.21
C ASN A 67 10.87 13.66 -7.99
N ALA A 68 10.06 13.61 -9.05
CA ALA A 68 8.60 13.73 -8.95
C ALA A 68 7.99 12.57 -8.12
N ALA A 69 8.45 11.33 -8.35
CA ALA A 69 7.99 10.17 -7.61
C ALA A 69 8.40 10.24 -6.12
N GLY A 70 9.64 10.69 -5.86
CA GLY A 70 10.12 10.91 -4.49
C GLY A 70 9.35 11.99 -3.74
N GLN A 71 9.03 13.12 -4.39
CA GLN A 71 8.25 14.20 -3.77
C GLN A 71 6.80 13.81 -3.51
N ALA A 72 6.16 13.07 -4.43
CA ALA A 72 4.82 12.53 -4.22
C ALA A 72 4.80 11.59 -3.01
N CYS A 73 5.78 10.69 -2.92
CA CYS A 73 5.96 9.77 -1.79
C CYS A 73 6.19 10.52 -0.46
N LEU A 74 7.02 11.57 -0.44
CA LEU A 74 7.26 12.39 0.77
C LEU A 74 6.01 13.14 1.22
N LYS A 75 5.24 13.68 0.27
CA LYS A 75 3.98 14.38 0.56
C LYS A 75 2.98 13.43 1.18
N GLU A 76 2.88 12.22 0.64
CA GLU A 76 2.01 11.16 1.16
C GLU A 76 2.38 10.78 2.59
N ILE A 77 3.65 10.45 2.85
CA ILE A 77 4.13 10.12 4.21
C ILE A 77 3.79 11.23 5.21
N THR A 78 4.00 12.49 4.84
CA THR A 78 3.82 13.62 5.75
C THR A 78 2.36 13.83 6.11
N LEU A 79 1.44 13.59 5.18
CA LEU A 79 0.00 13.68 5.43
C LEU A 79 -0.53 12.48 6.21
N THR A 80 0.04 11.30 5.98
CA THR A 80 -0.54 10.04 6.45
C THR A 80 0.05 9.59 7.79
N ILE A 81 1.32 9.90 8.13
CA ILE A 81 1.94 9.45 9.40
C ILE A 81 1.29 10.02 10.66
N ASP A 82 1.05 11.33 10.69
CA ASP A 82 0.51 11.99 11.88
C ASP A 82 -0.91 11.49 12.20
N ILE A 83 -1.67 11.11 11.15
CA ILE A 83 -3.00 10.49 11.25
C ILE A 83 -2.88 9.02 11.66
N LEU A 84 -1.91 8.30 11.07
CA LEU A 84 -1.72 6.87 11.29
C LEU A 84 -1.45 6.51 12.74
N TYR A 85 -0.54 7.21 13.42
CA TYR A 85 -0.22 6.89 14.82
C TYR A 85 -1.42 7.15 15.73
N ALA A 86 -2.11 8.27 15.55
CA ALA A 86 -3.30 8.58 16.32
C ALA A 86 -4.42 7.54 16.10
N ASP A 87 -4.53 6.98 14.90
CA ASP A 87 -5.52 5.95 14.59
C ASP A 87 -5.11 4.57 15.13
N PHE A 88 -3.82 4.22 15.10
CA PHE A 88 -3.32 3.02 15.79
C PHE A 88 -3.49 3.11 17.31
N GLU A 89 -3.30 4.30 17.91
CA GLU A 89 -3.55 4.53 19.34
C GLU A 89 -5.04 4.37 19.72
N LYS A 90 -5.95 4.67 18.79
CA LYS A 90 -7.39 4.40 18.95
C LYS A 90 -7.77 2.93 18.73
N GLY A 91 -6.81 2.09 18.36
CA GLY A 91 -7.01 0.66 18.10
C GLY A 91 -7.52 0.34 16.70
N LEU A 92 -7.48 1.28 15.76
CA LEU A 92 -7.78 0.99 14.35
C LEU A 92 -6.68 0.14 13.74
N GLN A 93 -7.06 -0.82 12.90
CA GLN A 93 -6.13 -1.67 12.16
C GLN A 93 -5.96 -1.18 10.72
N THR A 94 -4.92 -1.66 10.04
CA THR A 94 -4.60 -1.31 8.65
C THR A 94 -5.81 -1.22 7.71
N CYS A 95 -6.70 -2.22 7.70
CA CYS A 95 -7.88 -2.23 6.85
C CYS A 95 -8.93 -1.19 7.24
N ASP A 96 -9.11 -0.93 8.53
CA ASP A 96 -10.06 0.08 9.01
C ASP A 96 -9.65 1.45 8.47
N ILE A 97 -8.36 1.76 8.56
CA ILE A 97 -7.79 3.02 8.07
C ILE A 97 -7.90 3.08 6.54
N CYS A 98 -7.52 2.01 5.82
CA CYS A 98 -7.63 1.98 4.36
C CYS A 98 -9.06 2.14 3.82
N LEU A 99 -10.06 1.60 4.55
CA LEU A 99 -11.48 1.82 4.24
C LEU A 99 -11.89 3.27 4.56
N GLN A 100 -11.43 3.83 5.68
CA GLN A 100 -11.76 5.19 6.10
C GLN A 100 -11.26 6.26 5.11
N ILE A 101 -10.05 6.09 4.58
CA ILE A 101 -9.48 7.00 3.57
C ILE A 101 -9.92 6.69 2.14
N LYS A 102 -10.77 5.66 1.96
CA LYS A 102 -11.34 5.22 0.67
C LYS A 102 -10.31 4.68 -0.35
N GLU A 103 -9.15 4.26 0.12
CA GLU A 103 -8.18 3.53 -0.70
C GLU A 103 -8.59 2.06 -0.90
N CYS A 104 -9.32 1.50 0.08
CA CYS A 104 -10.04 0.24 -0.06
C CYS A 104 -11.55 0.50 -0.09
N LEU A 105 -12.27 -0.32 -0.84
CA LEU A 105 -13.71 -0.49 -0.77
C LEU A 105 -14.08 -1.72 0.06
N PRO A 106 -15.29 -1.80 0.61
CA PRO A 106 -15.77 -3.01 1.30
C PRO A 106 -15.71 -4.28 0.43
N SER A 107 -15.73 -4.14 -0.89
CA SER A 107 -15.61 -5.24 -1.86
C SER A 107 -14.19 -5.78 -2.04
N ASP A 108 -13.16 -5.07 -1.57
CA ASP A 108 -11.76 -5.41 -1.85
C ASP A 108 -11.23 -6.55 -0.98
N ASN A 109 -12.06 -7.12 -0.11
CA ASN A 109 -11.71 -8.19 0.83
C ASN A 109 -10.39 -7.90 1.58
N CYS A 110 -10.28 -6.68 2.11
CA CYS A 110 -9.09 -6.27 2.86
C CYS A 110 -8.88 -7.20 4.06
N VAL A 111 -7.68 -7.78 4.17
CA VAL A 111 -7.28 -8.62 5.29
C VAL A 111 -6.23 -7.88 6.10
N ASN A 112 -6.49 -7.70 7.40
CA ASN A 112 -5.53 -7.07 8.28
C ASN A 112 -4.23 -7.91 8.33
N PRO A 113 -3.06 -7.25 8.26
CA PRO A 113 -1.78 -7.93 8.34
C PRO A 113 -1.63 -8.62 9.71
N VAL A 114 -1.28 -9.90 9.68
CA VAL A 114 -1.02 -10.69 10.89
C VAL A 114 0.44 -10.50 11.28
N PHE A 115 0.68 -9.80 12.38
CA PHE A 115 2.03 -9.66 12.93
C PHE A 115 2.30 -10.74 13.98
N PRO A 116 3.44 -11.45 13.92
CA PRO A 116 3.84 -12.34 14.99
C PRO A 116 4.01 -11.53 16.27
N THR A 117 3.27 -11.88 17.32
CA THR A 117 3.51 -11.33 18.65
C THR A 117 4.90 -11.77 19.10
N ARG A 118 5.79 -10.83 19.41
CA ARG A 118 6.98 -11.19 20.21
C ARG A 118 6.47 -11.75 21.52
N ASN A 119 6.55 -13.07 21.68
CA ASN A 119 6.54 -13.68 22.99
C ASN A 119 7.84 -13.21 23.66
N THR A 120 7.76 -12.14 24.45
CA THR A 120 8.80 -11.78 25.40
C THR A 120 8.77 -12.86 26.50
N THR A 121 9.38 -14.00 26.24
CA THR A 121 9.81 -14.90 27.31
C THR A 121 10.91 -14.19 28.09
N ALA A 122 10.66 -14.10 29.40
CA ALA A 122 11.45 -13.50 30.46
C ALA A 122 12.93 -13.91 30.46
#